data_AF-A0A7H0HDA8-F1
#
_entry.id   AF-A0A7H0HDA8-F1
#
_cell.length_a   1.000
_cell.length_b   1.000
_cell.length_c   1.000
_cell.angle_alpha   90.00
_cell.angle_beta   90.00
_cell.angle_gamma   90.00
#
_symmetry.space_group_name_H-M   'P 1'
#
loop_
_entity.id
_entity.type
_entity.pdbx_description
1 polymer ?
#
loop_
_entity_poly.entity_id
_entity_poly.type
_entity_poly.pdbx_seq_one_letter_code
_entity_poly.pdbx_strand_id
1 'polypeptide(L)'
;MATTKSAPLAIKQLKRSDLVAQEIKRLITEKNLSPGDRLPRESELQAQFQVSKGTIREALKSLEVQGLVTISTGPSGGGTIVEVPLDRTLQFMQNYLFFKEVTIDDIYTVRQMLEPELAAGAVPHLTDADFEALEHSIACCDPTQSHDDLLIQRREDVNFHDILAAANPNPFLRFTCELINEMIRQLIVFGNRTPQAEHRRFGEANAQFHRDIVRAARARDADKVRALMEDHMQDAASSVKRMKGRIQGRLILDADSLRRPRPAAARKRA
;
A
#
# COMPACT_ATOMS: atom_id res chain seq x y z
N MET A 1 34.98 -51.21 1.56
CA MET A 1 33.55 -51.01 1.24
C MET A 1 32.96 -50.05 2.27
N ALA A 2 32.89 -48.76 1.94
CA ALA A 2 32.28 -47.76 2.82
C ALA A 2 30.79 -47.63 2.46
N THR A 3 29.92 -47.95 3.39
CA THR A 3 28.47 -47.80 3.27
C THR A 3 28.11 -46.32 3.43
N THR A 4 27.87 -45.64 2.31
CA THR A 4 27.32 -44.28 2.30
C THR A 4 25.87 -44.35 2.78
N LYS A 5 25.61 -43.97 4.03
CA LYS A 5 24.24 -43.72 4.52
C LYS A 5 23.66 -42.57 3.70
N SER A 6 22.69 -42.85 2.83
CA SER A 6 21.94 -41.78 2.15
C SER A 6 21.13 -41.00 3.18
N ALA A 7 21.30 -39.68 3.23
CA ALA A 7 20.45 -38.81 4.04
C ALA A 7 18.98 -38.95 3.57
N PRO A 8 18.00 -39.03 4.49
CA PRO A 8 16.60 -39.15 4.11
C PRO A 8 16.15 -37.91 3.34
N LEU A 9 15.59 -38.12 2.15
CA LEU A 9 14.90 -37.08 1.37
C LEU A 9 13.63 -36.71 2.14
N ALA A 10 13.68 -35.61 2.89
CA ALA A 10 12.52 -35.08 3.60
C ALA A 10 11.47 -34.61 2.58
N ILE A 11 10.43 -35.41 2.38
CA ILE A 11 9.23 -34.97 1.66
C ILE A 11 8.58 -33.89 2.53
N LYS A 12 8.57 -32.65 2.06
CA LYS A 12 7.87 -31.52 2.70
C LYS A 12 6.35 -31.82 2.69
N GLN A 13 5.85 -32.57 3.67
CA GLN A 13 4.40 -32.64 3.90
C GLN A 13 3.94 -31.26 4.38
N LEU A 14 3.07 -30.62 3.59
CA LEU A 14 2.34 -29.43 4.02
C LEU A 14 1.55 -29.75 5.29
N LYS A 15 1.56 -28.83 6.26
CA LYS A 15 0.81 -29.06 7.51
C LYS A 15 -0.67 -29.18 7.17
N ARG A 16 -1.37 -30.10 7.83
CA ARG A 16 -2.79 -30.34 7.61
C ARG A 16 -3.64 -29.07 7.85
N SER A 17 -3.23 -28.21 8.78
CA SER A 17 -3.86 -26.90 9.02
C SER A 17 -3.70 -25.93 7.84
N ASP A 18 -2.56 -25.95 7.13
CA ASP A 18 -2.35 -25.13 5.93
C ASP A 18 -3.26 -25.57 4.77
N LEU A 19 -3.42 -26.89 4.59
CA LEU A 19 -4.36 -27.44 3.60
C LEU A 19 -5.80 -27.05 3.92
N VAL A 20 -6.21 -27.13 5.19
CA VAL A 20 -7.55 -26.68 5.60
C VAL A 20 -7.73 -25.18 5.36
N ALA A 21 -6.71 -24.35 5.61
CA ALA A 21 -6.78 -22.91 5.31
C ALA A 21 -6.96 -22.65 3.80
N GLN A 22 -6.31 -23.45 2.93
CA GLN A 22 -6.52 -23.37 1.49
C GLN A 22 -7.96 -23.77 1.10
N GLU A 23 -8.52 -24.82 1.70
CA GLU A 23 -9.89 -25.22 1.41
C GLU A 23 -10.94 -24.24 1.95
N ILE A 24 -10.68 -23.58 3.07
CA ILE A 24 -11.53 -22.48 3.54
C ILE A 24 -11.50 -21.33 2.52
N LYS A 25 -10.34 -20.98 1.96
CA LYS A 25 -10.26 -19.97 0.87
C LYS A 25 -11.06 -20.40 -0.36
N ARG A 26 -10.99 -21.68 -0.73
CA ARG A 26 -11.79 -22.22 -1.83
C ARG A 26 -13.29 -22.12 -1.55
N LEU A 27 -13.71 -22.48 -0.34
CA LEU A 27 -15.09 -22.37 0.13
C LEU A 27 -15.62 -20.93 0.08
N ILE A 28 -14.80 -19.95 0.47
CA ILE A 28 -15.15 -18.52 0.39
C ILE A 28 -15.51 -18.15 -1.06
N THR A 29 -14.65 -18.52 -2.01
CA THR A 29 -14.86 -18.26 -3.44
C THR A 29 -16.08 -19.02 -3.99
N GLU A 30 -16.22 -20.31 -3.69
CA GLU A 30 -17.32 -21.15 -4.18
C GLU A 30 -18.69 -20.68 -3.69
N LYS A 31 -18.75 -20.15 -2.46
CA LYS A 31 -19.98 -19.63 -1.86
C LYS A 31 -20.20 -18.15 -2.15
N ASN A 32 -19.34 -17.51 -2.95
CA ASN A 32 -19.35 -16.07 -3.23
C ASN A 32 -19.45 -15.22 -1.95
N LEU A 33 -18.75 -15.64 -0.88
CA LEU A 33 -18.74 -14.88 0.36
C LEU A 33 -17.87 -13.65 0.22
N SER A 34 -18.32 -12.54 0.79
CA SER A 34 -17.70 -11.23 0.71
C SER A 34 -17.22 -10.74 2.08
N PRO A 35 -16.35 -9.71 2.13
CA PRO A 35 -16.05 -9.02 3.39
C PRO A 35 -17.32 -8.67 4.17
N GLY A 36 -17.35 -9.02 5.46
CA GLY A 36 -18.53 -8.90 6.34
C GLY A 36 -19.27 -10.22 6.56
N ASP A 37 -19.15 -11.19 5.65
CA ASP A 37 -19.80 -12.50 5.81
C ASP A 37 -19.14 -13.36 6.88
N ARG A 38 -19.93 -14.23 7.50
CA ARG A 38 -19.45 -15.18 8.50
C ARG A 38 -19.05 -16.51 7.84
N LEU A 39 -17.91 -17.03 8.27
CA LEU A 39 -17.53 -18.42 7.99
C LEU A 39 -18.45 -19.39 8.74
N PRO A 40 -18.59 -20.64 8.24
CA PRO A 40 -19.22 -21.71 8.99
C PRO A 40 -18.58 -21.87 10.38
N ARG A 41 -19.35 -22.36 11.34
CA ARG A 41 -18.88 -22.50 12.72
C ARG A 41 -17.71 -23.47 12.80
N GLU A 42 -16.82 -23.33 13.79
CA GLU A 42 -15.68 -24.24 13.98
C GLU A 42 -16.13 -25.72 14.00
N SER A 43 -17.29 -26.03 14.58
CA SER A 43 -17.86 -27.39 14.63
C SER A 43 -18.29 -27.92 13.26
N GLU A 44 -18.83 -27.04 12.40
CA GLU A 44 -19.24 -27.38 11.04
C GLU A 44 -18.01 -27.62 10.16
N LEU A 45 -16.99 -26.76 10.27
CA LEU A 45 -15.71 -26.94 9.56
C LEU A 45 -14.98 -28.21 10.01
N GLN A 46 -15.04 -28.56 11.31
CA GLN A 46 -14.50 -29.83 11.81
C GLN A 46 -15.18 -31.04 11.16
N ALA A 47 -16.52 -31.03 11.10
CA ALA A 47 -17.29 -32.10 10.49
C ALA A 47 -17.03 -32.19 8.97
N GLN A 48 -16.99 -31.05 8.28
CA GLN A 48 -16.80 -30.96 6.84
C GLN A 48 -15.40 -31.44 6.41
N PHE A 49 -14.35 -31.00 7.12
CA PHE A 49 -12.97 -31.34 6.76
C PHE A 49 -12.42 -32.57 7.50
N GLN A 50 -13.21 -33.16 8.41
CA GLN A 50 -12.84 -34.32 9.22
C GLN A 50 -11.51 -34.12 9.95
N VAL A 51 -11.38 -32.99 10.65
CA VAL A 51 -10.17 -32.60 11.39
C VAL A 51 -10.49 -32.20 12.82
N SER A 52 -9.47 -32.21 13.68
CA SER A 52 -9.59 -31.77 15.06
C SER A 52 -9.90 -30.27 15.17
N LYS A 53 -10.51 -29.88 16.29
CA LYS A 53 -10.70 -28.46 16.66
C LYS A 53 -9.39 -27.67 16.65
N GLY A 54 -8.29 -28.27 17.10
CA GLY A 54 -6.96 -27.64 17.08
C GLY A 54 -6.52 -27.28 15.67
N THR A 55 -6.71 -28.20 14.71
CA THR A 55 -6.37 -27.98 13.30
C THR A 55 -7.21 -26.87 12.67
N ILE A 56 -8.51 -26.79 12.98
CA ILE A 56 -9.36 -25.68 12.51
C ILE A 56 -8.88 -24.34 13.08
N ARG A 57 -8.55 -24.29 14.37
CA ARG A 57 -8.07 -23.06 15.01
C ARG A 57 -6.75 -22.59 14.42
N GLU A 58 -5.83 -23.50 14.14
CA GLU A 58 -4.58 -23.16 13.43
C GLU A 58 -4.85 -22.64 12.02
N ALA A 59 -5.75 -23.29 11.27
CA ALA A 59 -6.12 -22.85 9.93
C ALA A 59 -6.75 -21.46 9.94
N LEU A 60 -7.72 -21.22 10.83
CA LEU A 60 -8.35 -19.91 11.00
C LEU A 60 -7.34 -18.86 11.45
N LYS A 61 -6.42 -19.21 12.37
CA LYS A 61 -5.37 -18.29 12.80
C LYS A 61 -4.42 -17.94 11.66
N SER A 62 -4.08 -18.90 10.81
CA SER A 62 -3.28 -18.67 9.60
C SER A 62 -3.99 -17.71 8.63
N LEU A 63 -5.30 -17.84 8.45
CA LEU A 63 -6.11 -16.92 7.65
C LEU A 63 -6.21 -15.52 8.28
N GLU A 64 -6.29 -15.44 9.60
CA GLU A 64 -6.28 -14.17 10.33
C GLU A 64 -4.93 -13.45 10.18
N VAL A 65 -3.81 -14.19 10.24
CA VAL A 65 -2.47 -13.65 9.97
C VAL A 65 -2.35 -13.16 8.52
N GLN A 66 -2.98 -13.84 7.57
CA GLN A 66 -3.09 -13.40 6.17
C GLN A 66 -3.99 -12.16 5.99
N GLY A 67 -4.76 -11.77 7.01
CA GLY A 67 -5.69 -10.64 6.96
C GLY A 67 -7.00 -10.96 6.23
N LEU A 68 -7.31 -12.23 5.96
CA LEU A 68 -8.53 -12.63 5.25
C LEU A 68 -9.75 -12.77 6.17
N VAL A 69 -9.52 -12.97 7.46
CA VAL A 69 -10.59 -13.12 8.46
C VAL A 69 -10.21 -12.44 9.76
N THR A 70 -11.20 -12.10 10.58
CA THR A 70 -11.05 -11.78 11.99
C THR A 70 -11.74 -12.83 12.83
N ILE A 71 -11.12 -13.23 13.94
CA ILE A 71 -11.67 -14.26 14.83
C ILE A 71 -12.24 -13.59 16.09
N SER A 72 -13.53 -13.78 16.32
CA SER A 72 -14.20 -13.37 17.56
C SER A 72 -14.38 -14.54 18.51
N THR A 73 -14.16 -14.32 19.81
CA THR A 73 -14.35 -15.33 20.86
C THR A 73 -15.77 -15.30 21.43
N GLY A 74 -16.24 -16.43 21.98
CA GLY A 74 -17.55 -16.54 22.65
C GLY A 74 -18.54 -17.50 21.95
N PRO A 75 -19.75 -17.71 22.53
CA PRO A 75 -20.73 -18.69 22.03
C PRO A 75 -21.26 -18.40 20.62
N SER A 76 -21.31 -17.12 20.25
CA SER A 76 -21.65 -16.63 18.91
C SER A 76 -20.43 -16.15 18.12
N GLY A 77 -19.22 -16.44 18.63
CA GLY A 77 -17.96 -16.12 17.99
C GLY A 77 -17.68 -16.99 16.77
N GLY A 78 -16.73 -16.56 15.94
CA GLY A 78 -16.37 -17.23 14.70
C GLY A 78 -15.50 -16.35 13.80
N GLY A 79 -15.09 -16.93 12.67
CA GLY A 79 -14.37 -16.19 11.63
C GLY A 79 -15.33 -15.33 10.83
N THR A 80 -15.03 -14.04 10.72
CA THR A 80 -15.72 -13.11 9.80
C THR A 80 -14.72 -12.72 8.72
N ILE A 81 -15.13 -12.80 7.46
CA ILE A 81 -14.30 -12.41 6.32
C ILE A 81 -14.11 -10.90 6.36
N VAL A 82 -12.89 -10.45 6.10
CA VAL A 82 -12.57 -9.02 6.04
C VAL A 82 -11.83 -8.71 4.75
N GLU A 83 -11.91 -7.45 4.34
CA GLU A 83 -11.06 -6.95 3.28
C GLU A 83 -9.62 -6.90 3.77
N VAL A 84 -8.68 -7.41 2.96
CA VAL A 84 -7.26 -7.40 3.33
C VAL A 84 -6.78 -5.96 3.27
N PRO A 85 -6.34 -5.37 4.39
CA PRO A 85 -5.89 -3.99 4.39
C PRO A 85 -4.57 -3.87 3.61
N LEU A 86 -4.36 -2.74 2.93
CA LEU A 86 -3.14 -2.48 2.15
C LEU A 86 -1.85 -2.67 2.99
N ASP A 87 -1.87 -2.26 4.25
CA ASP A 87 -0.76 -2.44 5.21
C ASP A 87 -0.35 -3.92 5.38
N ARG A 88 -1.32 -4.85 5.36
CA ARG A 88 -1.03 -6.28 5.45
C ARG A 88 -0.32 -6.77 4.18
N THR A 89 -0.76 -6.29 3.03
CA THR A 89 -0.13 -6.60 1.74
C THR A 89 1.31 -6.08 1.67
N LEU A 90 1.54 -4.84 2.13
CA LEU A 90 2.87 -4.25 2.27
C LEU A 90 3.78 -5.09 3.16
N GLN A 91 3.28 -5.58 4.31
CA GLN A 91 4.05 -6.42 5.21
C GLN A 91 4.54 -7.72 4.53
N PHE A 92 3.71 -8.36 3.69
CA PHE A 92 4.14 -9.55 2.95
C PHE A 92 5.20 -9.25 1.90
N MET A 93 5.04 -8.15 1.16
CA MET A 93 6.06 -7.71 0.20
C MET A 93 7.38 -7.36 0.91
N GLN A 94 7.33 -6.68 2.04
CA GLN A 94 8.50 -6.37 2.86
C GLN A 94 9.24 -7.63 3.30
N ASN A 95 8.52 -8.65 3.75
CA ASN A 95 9.12 -9.94 4.11
C ASN A 95 9.87 -10.57 2.93
N TYR A 96 9.33 -10.46 1.71
CA TYR A 96 10.00 -10.95 0.49
C TYR A 96 11.26 -10.14 0.16
N LEU A 97 11.18 -8.82 0.30
CA LEU A 97 12.28 -7.89 -0.01
C LEU A 97 13.28 -7.71 1.14
N PHE A 98 13.09 -8.36 2.29
CA PHE A 98 13.85 -8.11 3.52
C PHE A 98 15.38 -8.23 3.36
N PHE A 99 15.83 -9.20 2.55
CA PHE A 99 17.25 -9.42 2.24
C PHE A 99 17.68 -8.84 0.89
N LYS A 100 16.81 -8.08 0.23
CA LYS A 100 17.10 -7.41 -1.03
C LYS A 100 17.57 -5.99 -0.75
N GLU A 101 18.59 -5.56 -1.50
CA GLU A 101 19.04 -4.18 -1.49
C GLU A 101 18.15 -3.38 -2.46
N VAL A 102 17.01 -2.91 -1.95
CA VAL A 102 16.13 -2.01 -2.70
C VAL A 102 16.57 -0.58 -2.41
N THR A 103 16.67 0.24 -3.45
CA THR A 103 17.01 1.66 -3.35
C THR A 103 15.81 2.53 -3.72
N ILE A 104 15.71 3.72 -3.11
CA ILE A 104 15.96 4.91 -3.92
C ILE A 104 15.45 4.92 -5.36
N ASP A 105 16.46 4.75 -6.21
CA ASP A 105 16.41 4.84 -7.65
C ASP A 105 15.60 3.68 -8.25
N ASP A 106 15.59 2.50 -7.63
CA ASP A 106 14.75 1.37 -8.06
C ASP A 106 13.25 1.73 -7.98
N ILE A 107 12.83 2.38 -6.88
CA ILE A 107 11.43 2.81 -6.71
C ILE A 107 11.06 3.86 -7.76
N TYR A 108 11.91 4.87 -7.96
CA TYR A 108 11.63 5.93 -8.93
C TYR A 108 11.66 5.43 -10.39
N THR A 109 12.49 4.44 -10.70
CA THR A 109 12.48 3.77 -12.02
C THR A 109 11.11 3.17 -12.30
N VAL A 110 10.52 2.47 -11.33
CA VAL A 110 9.18 1.89 -11.50
C VAL A 110 8.11 2.98 -11.60
N ARG A 111 8.21 4.05 -10.80
CA ARG A 111 7.28 5.18 -10.89
C ARG A 111 7.29 5.85 -12.25
N GLN A 112 8.46 6.08 -12.83
CA GLN A 112 8.60 6.64 -14.18
C GLN A 112 7.89 5.79 -15.25
N MET A 113 7.86 4.47 -15.07
CA MET A 113 7.17 3.57 -16.01
C MET A 113 5.65 3.53 -15.81
N LEU A 114 5.17 3.66 -14.58
CA LEU A 114 3.76 3.39 -14.24
C LEU A 114 2.91 4.66 -14.06
N GLU A 115 3.45 5.69 -13.43
CA GLU A 115 2.69 6.91 -13.08
C GLU A 115 2.15 7.66 -14.30
N PRO A 116 2.89 7.81 -15.44
CA PRO A 116 2.35 8.48 -16.61
C PRO A 116 1.12 7.79 -17.19
N GLU A 117 1.14 6.46 -17.31
CA GLU A 117 0.00 5.68 -17.82
C GLU A 117 -1.14 5.62 -16.82
N LEU A 118 -0.83 5.53 -15.52
CA LEU A 118 -1.83 5.63 -14.46
C LEU A 118 -2.59 6.96 -14.55
N ALA A 119 -1.86 8.08 -14.60
CA ALA A 119 -2.43 9.42 -14.62
C ALA A 119 -3.26 9.66 -15.89
N ALA A 120 -2.72 9.32 -17.06
CA ALA A 120 -3.43 9.47 -18.33
C ALA A 120 -4.70 8.61 -18.39
N GLY A 121 -4.62 7.35 -17.94
CA GLY A 121 -5.76 6.45 -17.87
C GLY A 121 -6.84 6.85 -16.85
N ALA A 122 -6.49 7.66 -15.85
CA ALA A 122 -7.43 8.20 -14.88
C ALA A 122 -8.24 9.39 -15.44
N VAL A 123 -7.71 10.14 -16.42
CA VAL A 123 -8.32 11.38 -16.93
C VAL A 123 -9.79 11.24 -17.30
N PRO A 124 -10.27 10.20 -18.00
CA PRO A 124 -11.69 10.07 -18.36
C PRO A 124 -12.61 9.83 -17.15
N HIS A 125 -12.06 9.41 -16.02
CA HIS A 125 -12.80 8.96 -14.84
C HIS A 125 -12.78 9.96 -13.68
N LEU A 126 -11.95 11.01 -13.77
CA LEU A 126 -11.90 12.08 -12.77
C LEU A 126 -13.24 12.82 -12.67
N THR A 127 -13.73 12.92 -11.44
CA THR A 127 -14.93 13.64 -11.03
C THR A 127 -14.59 15.03 -10.49
N ASP A 128 -15.60 15.89 -10.32
CA ASP A 128 -15.40 17.21 -9.71
C ASP A 128 -14.86 17.12 -8.28
N ALA A 129 -15.29 16.09 -7.52
CA ALA A 129 -14.77 15.83 -6.18
C ALA A 129 -13.27 15.44 -6.21
N ASP A 130 -12.83 14.70 -7.23
CA ASP A 130 -11.41 14.37 -7.39
C ASP A 130 -10.61 15.63 -7.73
N PHE A 131 -11.13 16.52 -8.57
CA PHE A 131 -10.47 17.79 -8.86
C PHE A 131 -10.36 18.71 -7.64
N GLU A 132 -11.41 18.79 -6.82
CA GLU A 132 -11.36 19.51 -5.54
C GLU A 132 -10.30 18.92 -4.61
N ALA A 133 -10.20 17.60 -4.52
CA ALA A 133 -9.18 16.91 -3.73
C ALA A 133 -7.76 17.17 -4.25
N LEU A 134 -7.55 17.14 -5.57
CA LEU A 134 -6.26 17.44 -6.21
C LEU A 134 -5.84 18.89 -5.96
N GLU A 135 -6.77 19.85 -6.10
CA GLU A 135 -6.51 21.27 -5.84
C GLU A 135 -6.19 21.53 -4.36
N HIS A 136 -6.89 20.84 -3.44
CA HIS A 136 -6.59 20.89 -2.01
C HIS A 136 -5.19 20.36 -1.70
N SER A 137 -4.84 19.20 -2.24
CA SER A 137 -3.50 18.60 -2.09
C SER A 137 -2.39 19.55 -2.56
N ILE A 138 -2.56 20.17 -3.74
CA ILE A 138 -1.62 21.18 -4.26
C ILE A 138 -1.50 22.40 -3.33
N ALA A 139 -2.62 22.88 -2.80
CA ALA A 139 -2.62 24.06 -1.92
C ALA A 139 -1.91 23.79 -0.59
N CYS A 140 -2.01 22.57 -0.05
CA CYS A 140 -1.28 22.16 1.15
C CYS A 140 0.23 22.02 0.92
N CYS A 141 0.66 21.84 -0.33
CA CYS A 141 2.07 21.87 -0.73
C CYS A 141 2.60 23.28 -1.00
N ASP A 142 1.79 24.34 -0.90
CA ASP A 142 2.24 25.71 -1.19
C ASP A 142 3.29 26.18 -0.15
N PRO A 143 4.52 26.51 -0.59
CA PRO A 143 5.62 26.90 0.29
C PRO A 143 5.36 28.22 1.03
N THR A 144 4.34 28.99 0.64
CA THR A 144 3.97 30.25 1.29
C THR A 144 3.21 30.09 2.61
N GLN A 145 2.71 28.88 2.95
CA GLN A 145 1.77 28.71 4.06
C GLN A 145 2.36 28.41 5.45
N SER A 146 3.59 27.91 5.60
CA SER A 146 4.33 27.87 6.88
C SER A 146 5.62 27.07 6.72
N HIS A 147 6.68 27.49 7.42
CA HIS A 147 8.00 26.88 7.40
C HIS A 147 8.11 25.52 8.12
N ASP A 148 7.03 25.03 8.75
CA ASP A 148 7.17 24.06 9.84
C ASP A 148 6.85 22.58 9.54
N ASP A 149 6.40 22.18 8.35
CA ASP A 149 6.22 20.73 8.11
C ASP A 149 6.53 20.28 6.68
N LEU A 150 7.83 20.21 6.38
CA LEU A 150 8.38 19.48 5.22
C LEU A 150 7.87 18.03 5.13
N LEU A 151 7.45 17.46 6.27
CA LEU A 151 6.81 16.14 6.34
C LEU A 151 5.35 16.16 5.86
N ILE A 152 4.61 17.24 6.14
CA ILE A 152 3.23 17.41 5.64
C ILE A 152 3.27 17.62 4.13
N GLN A 153 4.10 18.54 3.63
CA GLN A 153 4.24 18.78 2.18
C GLN A 153 4.54 17.48 1.42
N ARG A 154 5.44 16.64 1.95
CA ARG A 154 5.74 15.35 1.30
C ARG A 154 4.64 14.32 1.40
N ARG A 155 3.84 14.32 2.46
CA ARG A 155 2.67 13.43 2.55
C ARG A 155 1.62 13.85 1.52
N GLU A 156 1.41 15.15 1.37
CA GLU A 156 0.48 15.70 0.39
C GLU A 156 0.96 15.51 -1.04
N ASP A 157 2.28 15.60 -1.31
CA ASP A 157 2.85 15.27 -2.62
C ASP A 157 2.46 13.86 -3.08
N VAL A 158 2.50 12.87 -2.16
CA VAL A 158 2.12 11.48 -2.47
C VAL A 158 0.59 11.32 -2.51
N ASN A 159 -0.15 12.06 -1.70
CA ASN A 159 -1.62 12.07 -1.71
C ASN A 159 -2.18 12.47 -3.10
N PHE A 160 -1.54 13.42 -3.78
CA PHE A 160 -1.87 13.77 -5.17
C PHE A 160 -1.89 12.55 -6.10
N HIS A 161 -0.87 11.68 -5.99
CA HIS A 161 -0.76 10.47 -6.80
C HIS A 161 -1.82 9.42 -6.41
N ASP A 162 -2.17 9.30 -5.13
CA ASP A 162 -3.24 8.40 -4.69
C ASP A 162 -4.61 8.80 -5.25
N ILE A 163 -4.90 10.10 -5.34
CA ILE A 163 -6.18 10.58 -5.92
C ILE A 163 -6.26 10.17 -7.40
N LEU A 164 -5.18 10.35 -8.17
CA LEU A 164 -5.12 9.89 -9.57
C LEU A 164 -5.25 8.36 -9.66
N ALA A 165 -4.58 7.62 -8.76
CA ALA A 165 -4.68 6.17 -8.72
C ALA A 165 -6.12 5.71 -8.47
N ALA A 166 -6.80 6.34 -7.51
CA ALA A 166 -8.17 6.04 -7.11
C ALA A 166 -9.22 6.35 -8.20
N ALA A 167 -8.88 7.20 -9.18
CA ALA A 167 -9.71 7.44 -10.35
C ALA A 167 -9.46 6.43 -11.49
N ASN A 168 -8.29 5.78 -11.54
CA ASN A 168 -7.94 4.86 -12.64
C ASN A 168 -8.78 3.56 -12.59
N PRO A 169 -9.46 3.16 -13.68
CA PRO A 169 -10.37 2.01 -13.68
C PRO A 169 -9.67 0.65 -13.61
N ASN A 170 -8.35 0.59 -13.79
CA ASN A 170 -7.59 -0.66 -13.70
C ASN A 170 -7.20 -0.93 -12.23
N PRO A 171 -7.86 -1.90 -11.55
CA PRO A 171 -7.64 -2.13 -10.12
C PRO A 171 -6.22 -2.64 -9.81
N PHE A 172 -5.58 -3.34 -10.75
CA PHE A 172 -4.23 -3.87 -10.53
C PHE A 172 -3.16 -2.78 -10.68
N LEU A 173 -3.33 -1.89 -11.66
CA LEU A 173 -2.44 -0.74 -11.83
C LEU A 173 -2.60 0.23 -10.65
N ARG A 174 -3.84 0.55 -10.26
CA ARG A 174 -4.15 1.33 -9.05
C ARG A 174 -3.45 0.77 -7.82
N PHE A 175 -3.71 -0.51 -7.51
CA PHE A 175 -3.11 -1.19 -6.37
C PHE A 175 -1.58 -1.10 -6.39
N THR A 176 -0.96 -1.31 -7.55
CA THR A 176 0.50 -1.27 -7.69
C THR A 176 1.06 0.13 -7.37
N CYS A 177 0.41 1.18 -7.87
CA CYS A 177 0.82 2.56 -7.61
C CYS A 177 0.57 2.98 -6.16
N GLU A 178 -0.58 2.64 -5.58
CA GLU A 178 -0.88 2.89 -4.15
C GLU A 178 0.13 2.18 -3.22
N LEU A 179 0.55 0.96 -3.58
CA LEU A 179 1.57 0.22 -2.85
C LEU A 179 2.92 0.95 -2.86
N ILE A 180 3.33 1.46 -4.03
CA ILE A 180 4.57 2.24 -4.18
C ILE A 180 4.48 3.56 -3.38
N ASN A 181 3.34 4.24 -3.45
CA ASN A 181 3.07 5.47 -2.71
C ASN A 181 3.17 5.27 -1.20
N GLU A 182 2.63 4.16 -0.68
CA GLU A 182 2.75 3.86 0.75
C GLU A 182 4.19 3.53 1.16
N MET A 183 4.97 2.84 0.30
CA MET A 183 6.40 2.66 0.55
C MET A 183 7.14 4.00 0.64
N ILE A 184 6.82 4.96 -0.22
CA ILE A 184 7.42 6.31 -0.19
C ILE A 184 7.11 6.99 1.14
N ARG A 185 5.85 6.99 1.56
CA ARG A 185 5.40 7.63 2.82
C ARG A 185 6.10 7.07 4.04
N GLN A 186 6.25 5.75 4.10
CA GLN A 186 6.72 5.09 5.32
C GLN A 186 8.24 4.92 5.38
N LEU A 187 8.90 4.79 4.23
CA LEU A 187 10.27 4.32 4.19
C LEU A 187 11.27 5.37 3.70
N ILE A 188 10.82 6.39 2.97
CA ILE A 188 11.76 7.37 2.42
C ILE A 188 12.09 8.44 3.45
N VAL A 189 13.37 8.47 3.83
CA VAL A 189 13.95 9.49 4.71
C VAL A 189 15.03 10.24 3.97
N PHE A 190 15.09 11.54 4.21
CA PHE A 190 16.08 12.42 3.62
C PHE A 190 17.12 12.76 4.68
N GLY A 191 18.38 12.92 4.28
CA GLY A 191 19.43 13.21 5.23
C GLY A 191 19.18 14.53 5.97
N ASN A 192 19.42 14.57 7.29
CA ASN A 192 19.28 15.74 8.16
C ASN A 192 20.13 16.97 7.74
N ARG A 193 20.94 16.86 6.69
CA ARG A 193 21.83 17.90 6.16
C ARG A 193 21.42 18.44 4.79
N THR A 194 20.24 18.07 4.29
CA THR A 194 19.74 18.60 3.02
C THR A 194 19.43 20.09 3.19
N PRO A 195 19.99 20.99 2.35
CA PRO A 195 19.72 22.41 2.46
C PRO A 195 18.23 22.72 2.31
N GLN A 196 17.70 23.62 3.14
CA GLN A 196 16.29 24.04 3.05
C GLN A 196 15.93 24.62 1.67
N ALA A 197 16.91 25.20 0.96
CA ALA A 197 16.73 25.66 -0.42
C ALA A 197 16.42 24.52 -1.40
N GLU A 198 17.04 23.35 -1.26
CA GLU A 198 16.74 22.18 -2.11
C GLU A 198 15.34 21.63 -1.81
N HIS A 199 14.94 21.61 -0.53
CA HIS A 199 13.57 21.24 -0.15
C HIS A 199 12.52 22.18 -0.76
N ARG A 200 12.74 23.50 -0.68
CA ARG A 200 11.84 24.49 -1.28
C ARG A 200 11.78 24.35 -2.79
N ARG A 201 12.93 24.24 -3.45
CA ARG A 201 13.02 24.06 -4.90
C ARG A 201 12.23 22.82 -5.36
N PHE A 202 12.37 21.71 -4.64
CA PHE A 202 11.64 20.48 -4.94
C PHE A 202 10.12 20.67 -4.77
N GLY A 203 9.68 21.25 -3.65
CA GLY A 203 8.24 21.52 -3.42
C GLY A 203 7.64 22.48 -4.45
N GLU A 204 8.34 23.56 -4.80
CA GLU A 204 7.92 24.51 -5.83
C GLU A 204 7.77 23.86 -7.21
N ALA A 205 8.76 23.04 -7.60
CA ALA A 205 8.72 22.30 -8.86
C ALA A 205 7.56 21.30 -8.89
N ASN A 206 7.39 20.48 -7.82
CA ASN A 206 6.29 19.52 -7.71
C ASN A 206 4.93 20.21 -7.81
N ALA A 207 4.71 21.27 -7.04
CA ALA A 207 3.46 22.01 -7.04
C ALA A 207 3.16 22.60 -8.43
N GLN A 208 4.18 23.04 -9.17
CA GLN A 208 3.99 23.53 -10.53
C GLN A 208 3.59 22.41 -11.48
N PHE A 209 4.29 21.26 -11.46
CA PHE A 209 3.92 20.09 -12.26
C PHE A 209 2.50 19.63 -11.96
N HIS A 210 2.13 19.50 -10.68
CA HIS A 210 0.78 19.09 -10.28
C HIS A 210 -0.29 20.06 -10.81
N ARG A 211 -0.07 21.38 -10.75
CA ARG A 211 -1.01 22.37 -11.33
C ARG A 211 -1.16 22.19 -12.84
N ASP A 212 -0.06 21.97 -13.56
CA ASP A 212 -0.10 21.81 -15.01
C ASP A 212 -0.78 20.49 -15.42
N ILE A 213 -0.55 19.41 -14.66
CA ILE A 213 -1.24 18.12 -14.81
C ILE A 213 -2.74 18.29 -14.57
N VAL A 214 -3.16 18.95 -13.49
CA VAL A 214 -4.59 19.19 -13.19
C VAL A 214 -5.25 20.02 -14.28
N ARG A 215 -4.59 21.05 -14.81
CA ARG A 215 -5.10 21.85 -15.94
C ARG A 215 -5.29 20.99 -17.20
N ALA A 216 -4.31 20.15 -17.53
CA ALA A 216 -4.42 19.22 -18.67
C ALA A 216 -5.53 18.19 -18.46
N ALA A 217 -5.66 17.65 -17.25
CA ALA A 217 -6.72 16.70 -16.89
C ALA A 217 -8.12 17.33 -16.95
N ARG A 218 -8.30 18.58 -16.49
CA ARG A 218 -9.56 19.34 -16.64
C ARG A 218 -9.90 19.59 -18.11
N ALA A 219 -8.90 19.81 -18.96
CA ALA A 219 -9.06 19.90 -20.41
C ALA A 219 -9.28 18.53 -21.09
N ARG A 220 -9.29 17.43 -20.32
CA ARG A 220 -9.41 16.04 -20.78
C ARG A 220 -8.32 15.63 -21.78
N ASP A 221 -7.15 16.25 -21.69
CA ASP A 221 -5.99 15.97 -22.55
C ASP A 221 -5.09 14.91 -21.89
N ALA A 222 -5.46 13.63 -22.09
CA ALA A 222 -4.76 12.50 -21.48
C ALA A 222 -3.31 12.36 -21.95
N ASP A 223 -3.01 12.69 -23.21
CA ASP A 223 -1.65 12.62 -23.77
C ASP A 223 -0.75 13.69 -23.15
N LYS A 224 -1.28 14.90 -22.95
CA LYS A 224 -0.56 15.95 -22.22
C LYS A 224 -0.37 15.61 -20.75
N VAL A 225 -1.35 14.99 -20.09
CA VAL A 225 -1.19 14.47 -18.72
C VAL A 225 -0.06 13.43 -18.67
N ARG A 226 0.00 12.49 -19.63
CA ARG A 226 1.09 11.51 -19.73
C ARG A 226 2.45 12.20 -19.79
N ALA A 227 2.63 13.12 -20.75
CA ALA A 227 3.90 13.80 -20.96
C ALA A 227 4.33 14.62 -19.72
N LEU A 228 3.41 15.39 -19.13
CA LEU A 228 3.70 16.17 -17.92
C LEU A 228 4.04 15.28 -16.72
N MET A 229 3.40 14.11 -16.59
CA MET A 229 3.69 13.16 -15.52
C MET A 229 5.05 12.47 -15.73
N GLU A 230 5.45 12.20 -16.97
CA GLU A 230 6.79 11.70 -17.31
C GLU A 230 7.87 12.71 -16.89
N ASP A 231 7.69 13.98 -17.28
CA ASP A 231 8.59 15.07 -16.89
C ASP A 231 8.66 15.24 -15.35
N HIS A 232 7.50 15.19 -14.68
CA HIS A 232 7.41 15.27 -13.23
C HIS A 232 8.16 14.12 -12.53
N MET A 233 7.98 12.88 -12.98
CA MET A 233 8.71 11.73 -12.40
C MET A 233 10.22 11.81 -12.64
N GLN A 234 10.65 12.34 -13.79
CA GLN A 234 12.07 12.55 -14.09
C GLN A 234 12.70 13.67 -13.25
N ASP A 235 12.01 14.79 -13.04
CA ASP A 235 12.47 15.83 -12.13
C ASP A 235 12.49 15.32 -10.69
N ALA A 236 11.44 14.64 -10.24
CA ALA A 236 11.33 14.13 -8.89
C ALA A 236 12.43 13.12 -8.55
N ALA A 237 12.74 12.19 -9.47
CA ALA A 237 13.87 11.27 -9.33
C ALA A 237 15.20 12.01 -9.18
N SER A 238 15.42 13.02 -10.03
CA SER A 238 16.65 13.84 -9.99
C SER A 238 16.76 14.64 -8.69
N SER A 239 15.65 15.20 -8.22
CA SER A 239 15.55 15.99 -7.00
C SER A 239 15.80 15.14 -5.75
N VAL A 240 15.18 13.96 -5.67
CA VAL A 240 15.38 13.01 -4.58
C VAL A 240 16.83 12.55 -4.48
N LYS A 241 17.48 12.31 -5.62
CA LYS A 241 18.91 11.98 -5.69
C LYS A 241 19.80 13.13 -5.15
N ARG A 242 19.52 14.38 -5.53
CA ARG A 242 20.25 15.56 -4.99
C ARG A 242 20.09 15.70 -3.49
N MET A 243 18.87 15.45 -3.00
CA MET A 243 18.54 15.50 -1.57
C MET A 243 19.01 14.27 -0.79
N LYS A 244 19.70 13.33 -1.44
CA LYS A 244 20.19 12.08 -0.84
C LYS A 244 19.08 11.31 -0.12
N GLY A 245 17.90 11.26 -0.74
CA GLY A 245 16.80 10.42 -0.27
C GLY A 245 17.26 8.97 -0.18
N ARG A 246 16.85 8.28 0.88
CA ARG A 246 17.18 6.88 1.10
C ARG A 246 16.03 6.16 1.77
N ILE A 247 16.01 4.84 1.61
CA ILE A 247 15.10 3.97 2.36
C ILE A 247 15.63 3.84 3.80
N GLN A 248 14.75 4.02 4.79
CA GLN A 248 15.05 3.90 6.21
C GLN A 248 15.11 2.42 6.61
N GLY A 249 16.26 1.99 7.13
CA GLY A 249 16.48 0.63 7.63
C GLY A 249 16.49 -0.45 6.54
N ARG A 250 16.53 -1.72 6.95
CA ARG A 250 15.93 -2.80 6.16
C ARG A 250 14.43 -2.55 6.20
N LEU A 251 13.69 -2.80 5.11
CA LEU A 251 12.25 -2.60 4.94
C LEU A 251 11.41 -3.18 6.10
N ILE A 252 11.42 -2.52 7.26
CA ILE A 252 10.80 -2.94 8.51
C ILE A 252 9.99 -1.76 8.99
N LEU A 253 8.68 -1.93 8.99
CA LEU A 253 7.78 -1.03 9.69
C LEU A 253 7.67 -1.52 11.13
N ASP A 254 7.98 -0.64 12.08
CA ASP A 254 7.57 -0.87 13.45
C ASP A 254 6.04 -0.90 13.51
N ALA A 255 5.47 -1.91 14.18
CA ALA A 255 4.03 -2.06 14.33
C ALA A 255 3.33 -0.82 14.92
N ASP A 256 4.07 0.07 15.58
CA ASP A 256 3.59 1.34 16.13
C ASP A 256 3.42 2.46 15.08
N SER A 257 4.11 2.37 13.93
CA SER A 257 3.95 3.32 12.81
C SER A 257 2.61 3.16 12.07
N LEU A 258 1.90 2.06 12.31
CA LEU A 258 0.63 1.68 11.69
C LEU A 258 -0.61 2.27 12.38
N ARG A 259 -0.45 3.04 13.46
CA ARG A 259 -1.59 3.75 14.08
C ARG A 259 -1.83 5.07 13.34
N ARG A 260 -2.84 5.12 12.48
CA ARG A 260 -3.43 6.40 12.04
C ARG A 260 -3.70 7.27 13.27
N PRO A 261 -3.34 8.57 13.26
CA PRO A 261 -3.77 9.46 14.32
C PRO A 261 -5.30 9.46 14.37
N ARG A 262 -5.87 9.16 15.55
CA ARG A 262 -7.31 9.29 15.79
C ARG A 262 -7.72 10.72 15.43
N PRO A 263 -8.82 10.95 14.68
CA PRO A 263 -9.33 12.30 14.50
C PRO A 263 -9.53 12.91 15.88
N ALA A 264 -8.95 14.10 16.08
CA ALA A 264 -9.05 14.81 17.35
C ALA A 264 -10.54 14.97 17.69
N ALA A 265 -10.95 14.37 18.82
CA ALA A 265 -12.32 14.49 19.29
C ALA A 265 -12.65 15.98 19.41
N ALA A 266 -13.67 16.43 18.68
CA ALA A 266 -14.17 17.78 18.74
C ALA A 266 -14.41 18.15 20.21
N ARG A 267 -13.56 19.03 20.75
CA ARG A 267 -13.80 19.66 22.05
C ARG A 267 -15.11 20.42 21.93
N LYS A 268 -16.19 19.84 22.48
CA LYS A 268 -17.41 20.57 22.78
C LYS A 268 -17.01 21.77 23.63
N ARG A 269 -17.10 22.97 23.05
CA ARG A 269 -17.09 24.21 23.82
C ARG A 269 -18.34 24.19 24.69
N ALA A 270 -18.14 24.11 26.00
CA ALA A 270 -19.11 24.54 27.00
C ALA A 270 -18.89 26.03 27.25
#